data_AF-A0A850ZDQ3-F1
#
_entry.id   AF-A0A850ZDQ3-F1
#
_cell.length_a   1.000
_cell.length_b   1.000
_cell.length_c   1.000
_cell.angle_alpha   90.00
_cell.angle_beta   90.00
_cell.angle_gamma   90.00
#
_symmetry.space_group_name_H-M   'P 1'
#
loop_
_entity.id
_entity.type
_entity.pdbx_description
1 polymer ?
#
loop_
_entity_poly.entity_id
_entity_poly.type
_entity_poly.pdbx_seq_one_letter_code
_entity_poly.pdbx_strand_id
1 'polypeptide(L)'
;QATLSGVLREFEQIQREQREANGCTERREWWERRSRLDLRMKSLIQSLDSEVLGCWRGLLLPRDPGNCPLDEQELSRLLLELRECGWDSP
;
A
#
# COMPACT_ATOMS: atom_id res chain seq x y z
N GLN A 1 -3.82 12.32 8.68
CA GLN A 1 -4.79 11.24 8.44
C GLN A 1 -5.34 11.37 7.04
N ALA A 2 -4.66 10.73 6.09
CA ALA A 2 -5.04 10.61 4.70
C ALA A 2 -6.23 9.65 4.62
N THR A 3 -7.28 10.08 3.92
CA THR A 3 -8.42 9.23 3.62
C THR A 3 -8.15 8.46 2.33
N LEU A 4 -8.76 7.28 2.18
CA LEU A 4 -8.66 6.50 0.93
C LEU A 4 -9.08 7.34 -0.28
N SER A 5 -10.17 8.12 -0.17
CA SER A 5 -10.64 8.99 -1.25
C SER A 5 -9.65 10.11 -1.59
N GLY A 6 -8.94 10.65 -0.59
CA GLY A 6 -7.88 11.63 -0.80
C GLY A 6 -6.68 11.03 -1.53
N VAL A 7 -6.23 9.85 -1.10
CA VAL A 7 -5.13 9.11 -1.74
C VAL A 7 -5.45 8.76 -3.20
N LEU A 8 -6.67 8.29 -3.48
CA LEU A 8 -7.09 7.98 -4.85
C LEU A 8 -7.15 9.22 -5.73
N ARG A 9 -7.62 10.36 -5.20
CA ARG A 9 -7.64 11.62 -5.95
C ARG A 9 -6.23 12.11 -6.30
N GLU A 10 -5.29 12.02 -5.36
CA GLU A 10 -3.89 12.38 -5.62
C GLU A 10 -3.25 11.43 -6.64
N PHE A 11 -3.55 10.13 -6.56
CA PHE A 11 -3.11 9.16 -7.56
C PHE A 11 -3.58 9.53 -8.97
N GLU A 12 -4.87 9.86 -9.13
CA GLU A 12 -5.42 10.30 -10.41
C GLU A 12 -4.76 11.58 -10.92
N GLN A 13 -4.45 12.52 -10.03
CA GLN A 13 -3.75 13.77 -10.39
C GLN A 13 -2.33 13.48 -10.88
N ILE A 14 -1.57 12.62 -10.19
CA ILE A 14 -0.24 12.17 -10.63
C ILE A 14 -0.33 11.50 -12.01
N GLN A 15 -1.32 10.64 -12.24
CA GLN A 15 -1.50 10.00 -13.55
C GLN A 15 -1.81 10.99 -14.68
N ARG A 16 -2.62 12.03 -14.40
CA ARG A 16 -2.89 13.11 -15.37
C ARG A 16 -1.61 13.86 -15.72
N GLU A 17 -0.88 14.34 -14.71
CA GLU A 17 0.36 15.10 -14.91
C GLU A 17 1.48 14.25 -15.55
N GLN A 18 1.51 12.94 -15.29
CA GLN A 18 2.43 12.03 -15.98
C GLN A 18 2.15 11.95 -17.48
N ARG A 19 0.88 11.92 -17.89
CA ARG A 19 0.50 11.95 -19.32
C ARG A 19 0.95 13.25 -19.99
N GLU A 20 0.80 14.38 -19.30
CA GLU A 20 1.27 15.67 -19.78
C GLU A 20 2.80 15.75 -19.87
N ALA A 21 3.51 15.23 -18.87
CA ALA A 21 4.97 15.18 -18.86
C ALA A 21 5.52 14.32 -20.01
N ASN A 22 4.84 13.23 -20.38
CA ASN A 22 5.25 12.39 -21.51
C ASN A 22 5.20 13.11 -22.87
N GLY A 23 4.42 14.18 -23.00
CA GLY A 23 4.39 15.03 -24.20
C GLY A 23 5.46 16.11 -24.24
N CYS A 24 6.25 16.29 -23.17
CA CYS A 24 7.30 17.29 -23.10
C CYS A 24 8.55 16.81 -23.87
N THR A 25 9.01 17.63 -24.83
CA THR A 25 10.19 17.33 -25.66
C THR A 25 11.47 17.98 -25.12
N GLU A 26 11.35 18.94 -24.21
CA GLU A 26 12.51 19.59 -23.59
C GLU A 26 13.05 18.68 -22.48
N ARG A 27 14.32 18.29 -22.62
CA ARG A 27 14.93 17.23 -21.79
C ARG A 27 15.00 17.61 -20.32
N ARG A 28 15.38 18.85 -20.00
CA ARG A 28 15.55 19.29 -18.61
C ARG A 28 14.20 19.37 -17.91
N GLU A 29 13.24 20.04 -18.52
CA GLU A 29 11.87 20.17 -18.05
C GLU A 29 11.19 18.81 -17.90
N TRP A 30 11.39 17.89 -18.86
CA TRP A 30 10.90 16.52 -18.77
C TRP A 30 11.44 15.80 -17.54
N TRP A 31 12.77 15.87 -17.30
CA TRP A 31 13.40 15.26 -16.13
C TRP A 31 12.91 15.88 -14.82
N GLU A 32 12.84 17.22 -14.74
CA GLU A 32 12.37 17.92 -13.54
C GLU A 32 10.92 17.55 -13.21
N ARG A 33 10.02 17.56 -14.21
CA ARG A 33 8.61 17.17 -14.04
C ARG A 33 8.50 15.71 -13.58
N ARG A 34 9.21 14.79 -14.22
CA ARG A 34 9.15 13.35 -13.89
C ARG A 34 9.73 13.05 -12.51
N SER A 35 10.80 13.73 -12.11
CA SER A 35 11.39 13.59 -10.78
C SER A 35 10.44 14.06 -9.68
N ARG A 36 9.72 15.17 -9.91
CA ARG A 36 8.68 15.65 -8.99
C ARG A 36 7.51 14.67 -8.87
N LEU A 37 7.08 14.08 -9.98
CA LEU A 37 6.02 13.07 -9.97
C LEU A 37 6.44 11.81 -9.21
N ASP A 38 7.69 11.37 -9.37
CA ASP A 38 8.24 10.22 -8.64
C ASP A 38 8.24 10.45 -7.12
N LEU A 39 8.70 11.62 -6.67
CA LEU A 39 8.67 11.99 -5.26
C LEU A 39 7.25 12.01 -4.68
N ARG A 40 6.28 12.54 -5.44
CA ARG A 40 4.85 12.53 -5.04
C ARG A 40 4.30 11.11 -4.98
N MET A 41 4.60 10.26 -5.96
CA MET A 41 4.18 8.87 -5.95
C MET A 41 4.76 8.11 -4.75
N LYS A 42 6.03 8.33 -4.42
CA LYS A 42 6.67 7.74 -3.24
C LYS A 42 5.96 8.15 -1.95
N SER A 43 5.69 9.45 -1.78
CA SER A 43 4.96 9.96 -0.61
C SER A 43 3.54 9.42 -0.54
N LEU A 44 2.86 9.28 -1.68
CA LEU A 44 1.52 8.71 -1.77
C LEU A 44 1.50 7.24 -1.31
N ILE A 45 2.44 6.42 -1.79
CA ILE A 45 2.56 5.01 -1.39
C ILE A 45 2.84 4.91 0.11
N GLN A 46 3.73 5.74 0.65
CA GLN A 46 4.01 5.77 2.08
C GLN A 46 2.77 6.14 2.91
N SER A 47 1.96 7.08 2.43
CA SER A 47 0.72 7.49 3.09
C SER A 47 -0.37 6.41 3.01
N LEU A 48 -0.48 5.73 1.87
CA LEU A 48 -1.37 4.58 1.70
C LEU A 48 -0.98 3.45 2.67
N ASP A 49 0.31 3.18 2.79
CA ASP A 49 0.86 2.13 3.65
C ASP A 49 0.62 2.42 5.14
N SER A 50 0.98 3.62 5.61
CA SER A 50 0.92 3.95 7.05
C SER A 50 -0.45 4.42 7.54
N GLU A 51 -1.19 5.19 6.73
CA GLU A 51 -2.41 5.87 7.20
C GLU A 51 -3.70 5.18 6.76
N VAL A 52 -3.68 4.43 5.66
CA VAL A 52 -4.88 3.76 5.12
C VAL A 52 -4.86 2.25 5.38
N LEU A 53 -3.78 1.57 4.98
CA LEU A 53 -3.63 0.13 5.18
C LEU A 53 -3.27 -0.18 6.63
N GLY A 54 -2.27 0.51 7.20
CA GLY A 54 -1.85 0.33 8.58
C GLY A 54 -1.60 -1.15 8.90
N CYS A 55 -2.34 -1.70 9.86
CA CYS A 55 -2.24 -3.10 10.25
C CYS A 55 -2.70 -4.10 9.16
N TRP A 56 -3.53 -3.67 8.21
CA TRP A 56 -4.05 -4.52 7.13
C TRP A 56 -3.05 -4.76 6.01
N ARG A 57 -1.92 -4.05 5.98
CA ARG A 57 -0.84 -4.27 5.00
C ARG A 57 -0.39 -5.74 4.97
N GLY A 58 -0.42 -6.42 6.11
CA GLY A 58 -0.07 -7.84 6.22
C GLY A 58 -0.91 -8.76 5.33
N LEU A 59 -2.16 -8.39 5.01
CA LEU A 59 -3.03 -9.17 4.13
C LEU A 59 -2.59 -9.14 2.66
N LEU A 60 -1.80 -8.14 2.26
CA LEU A 60 -1.27 -8.05 0.89
C LEU A 60 0.00 -8.90 0.71
N LEU A 61 0.56 -9.41 1.79
CA LEU A 61 1.74 -10.27 1.73
C LEU A 61 1.34 -11.67 1.24
N PRO A 62 2.16 -12.31 0.41
CA PRO A 62 1.93 -13.69 0.03
C PRO A 62 1.91 -14.56 1.28
N ARG A 63 0.95 -15.48 1.36
CA ARG A 63 0.87 -16.45 2.44
C ARG A 63 2.04 -17.42 2.32
N ASP A 64 3.05 -17.22 3.16
CA ASP A 64 4.20 -18.10 3.28
C ASP A 64 4.06 -18.95 4.56
N PRO A 65 3.79 -20.25 4.45
CA PRO A 65 3.72 -21.14 5.61
C PRO A 65 5.03 -21.20 6.40
N GLY A 66 6.18 -20.91 5.78
CA GLY A 66 7.49 -20.89 6.42
C GLY A 66 7.83 -19.58 7.14
N ASN A 67 6.96 -18.56 7.02
CA ASN A 67 7.17 -17.24 7.60
C ASN A 67 6.15 -16.92 8.71
N CYS A 68 5.48 -17.96 9.24
CA CYS A 68 4.62 -17.83 10.40
C CYS A 68 5.52 -17.52 11.62
N PRO A 69 5.37 -16.35 12.27
CA PRO A 69 6.17 -15.99 13.43
C PRO A 69 5.75 -16.78 14.68
N LEU A 70 4.58 -17.42 14.64
CA LEU A 70 4.03 -18.24 15.71
C LEU A 70 4.51 -19.67 15.55
N ASP A 71 4.88 -20.31 16.66
CA ASP A 71 5.06 -21.75 16.69
C ASP A 71 3.71 -22.49 16.52
N GLU A 72 3.76 -23.81 16.28
CA GLU A 72 2.55 -24.62 16.05
C GLU A 72 1.57 -24.59 17.24
N GLN A 73 2.08 -24.46 18.46
CA GLN A 73 1.27 -24.47 19.68
C GLN A 73 0.55 -23.12 19.87
N GLU A 74 1.26 -22.02 19.67
CA GLU A 74 0.74 -20.66 19.71
C GLU A 74 -0.30 -20.43 18.61
N LEU A 75 -0.02 -20.92 17.39
CA LEU A 75 -0.97 -20.87 16.29
C LEU A 75 -2.24 -21.67 16.61
N SER A 76 -2.09 -22.88 17.15
CA SER A 76 -3.23 -23.73 17.51
C SER A 76 -4.10 -23.09 18.60
N ARG A 77 -3.48 -22.46 19.61
CA ARG A 77 -4.19 -21.74 20.67
C ARG A 77 -4.95 -20.54 20.09
N LEU A 78 -4.29 -19.73 19.27
CA LEU A 78 -4.91 -18.56 18.65
C LEU A 78 -6.10 -18.96 17.76
N LEU A 79 -5.97 -20.01 16.96
CA LEU A 79 -7.06 -20.51 16.12
C LEU A 79 -8.27 -20.99 16.93
N LEU A 80 -8.03 -21.61 18.10
CA LEU A 80 -9.11 -22.01 19.01
C LEU A 80 -9.86 -20.78 19.55
N GLU A 81 -9.13 -19.79 20.06
CA GLU A 81 -9.71 -18.54 20.61
C GLU A 81 -10.49 -17.76 19.54
N LEU A 82 -9.96 -17.70 18.31
CA LEU A 82 -10.63 -17.05 17.19
C LEU A 82 -11.93 -17.77 16.79
N ARG A 83 -11.92 -19.10 16.85
CA ARG A 83 -13.11 -19.92 16.57
C ARG A 83 -14.20 -19.70 17.61
N GLU A 84 -13.84 -19.57 18.88
CA GLU A 84 -14.79 -19.20 19.95
C GLU A 84 -15.40 -17.81 19.73
N CYS A 85 -14.66 -16.91 19.08
CA CYS A 85 -15.15 -15.59 18.67
C CYS A 85 -15.97 -15.60 17.36
N GLY A 86 -16.24 -16.78 16.77
CA GLY A 86 -17.03 -16.93 15.53
C GLY A 86 -16.23 -16.81 14.24
N TRP A 87 -14.90 -16.86 14.31
CA TRP A 87 -14.05 -16.92 13.12
C TRP A 87 -13.75 -18.38 12.76
N ASP A 88 -14.63 -19.00 11.98
CA ASP A 88 -14.54 -20.44 11.62
C ASP A 88 -13.57 -20.75 10.45
N SER A 89 -13.18 -19.76 9.64
CA SER A 89 -12.15 -19.91 8.61
C SER A 89 -11.45 -18.58 8.30
N PRO A 90 -10.11 -18.53 8.27
CA PRO A 90 -9.37 -17.42 7.66
C PRO A 90 -9.53 -17.41 6.13
#